data_AF-A0A831JRF2-F1
#
_entry.id   AF-A0A831JRF2-F1
#
_cell.length_a   1.000
_cell.length_b   1.000
_cell.length_c   1.000
_cell.angle_alpha   90.00
_cell.angle_beta   90.00
_cell.angle_gamma   90.00
#
_symmetry.space_group_name_H-M   'P 1'
#
loop_
_entity.id
_entity.type
_entity.pdbx_description
1 polymer ?
#
loop_
_entity_poly.entity_id
_entity_poly.type
_entity_poly.pdbx_seq_one_letter_code
_entity_poly.pdbx_strand_id
1 'polypeptide(L)' 'MKIAIKVIKRDGREVEFDKIKIANAIYKAFKAVEEGEYKDALEIADEVTEYVENN' A
#
# COMPACT_ATOMS: atom_id res chain seq x y z
N MET A 1 -13.47 -5.36 -16.35
CA MET A 1 -13.77 -4.03 -15.79
C MET A 1 -13.00 -3.96 -14.47
N LYS A 2 -11.91 -3.18 -14.37
CA LYS A 2 -11.24 -3.00 -13.06
C LYS A 2 -12.19 -2.20 -12.18
N ILE A 3 -12.66 -2.79 -11.08
CA ILE A 3 -13.37 -2.02 -10.06
C ILE A 3 -12.34 -1.06 -9.48
N ALA A 4 -12.62 0.24 -9.51
CA ALA A 4 -11.76 1.22 -8.85
C ALA A 4 -11.83 0.96 -7.34
N ILE A 5 -10.76 0.44 -6.75
CA ILE A 5 -10.69 0.20 -5.31
C ILE A 5 -10.60 1.56 -4.62
N LYS A 6 -11.45 1.77 -3.63
CA LYS A 6 -11.46 2.97 -2.80
C LYS A 6 -11.03 2.63 -1.39
N VAL A 7 -10.40 3.62 -0.73
CA VAL A 7 -10.02 3.55 0.68
C VAL A 7 -10.85 4.55 1.45
N ILE A 8 -11.57 4.07 2.48
CA ILE A 8 -12.22 4.93 3.46
C ILE A 8 -11.15 5.41 4.45
N LYS A 9 -10.91 6.71 4.48
CA LYS A 9 -9.96 7.36 5.37
C LYS A 9 -10.53 7.47 6.78
N ARG A 10 -9.66 7.75 7.76
CA ARG A 10 -10.03 7.85 9.18
C ARG A 10 -11.07 8.93 9.47
N ASP A 11 -11.15 9.93 8.61
CA ASP A 11 -12.13 11.02 8.67
C ASP A 11 -13.44 10.71 7.91
N GLY A 12 -13.60 9.48 7.41
CA GLY A 12 -14.77 9.03 6.68
C GLY A 12 -14.78 9.34 5.18
N ARG A 13 -13.77 10.05 4.64
CA ARG A 13 -13.71 10.32 3.20
C ARG A 13 -13.30 9.09 2.40
N GLU A 14 -13.88 8.93 1.23
CA GLU A 14 -13.40 7.97 0.22
C GLU A 14 -12.34 8.62 -0.67
N VAL A 15 -11.27 7.89 -0.93
CA VAL A 15 -10.25 8.26 -1.91
C VAL A 15 -9.87 7.06 -2.76
N GLU A 16 -9.31 7.32 -3.94
CA GLU A 16 -8.75 6.27 -4.79
C GLU A 16 -7.62 5.52 -4.07
N PHE A 17 -7.62 4.19 -4.22
CA PHE A 17 -6.54 3.35 -3.77
C PHE A 17 -5.24 3.71 -4.48
N ASP A 18 -4.15 3.78 -3.72
CA ASP A 18 -2.83 4.14 -4.22
C ASP A 18 -1.79 3.27 -3.52
N LYS A 19 -1.32 2.23 -4.23
CA LYS A 19 -0.29 1.29 -3.76
C LYS A 19 1.00 2.01 -3.33
N ILE A 20 1.35 3.13 -3.98
CA ILE A 20 2.59 3.86 -3.67
C ILE A 20 2.55 4.43 -2.26
N LYS A 21 1.37 4.78 -1.73
CA LYS A 21 1.23 5.20 -0.33
C LYS A 21 1.51 4.06 0.66
N ILE A 22 1.20 2.82 0.28
CA ILE A 22 1.49 1.63 1.09
C ILE A 22 2.99 1.33 1.06
N ALA A 23 3.59 1.27 -0.14
CA ALA A 23 5.03 1.04 -0.31
C ALA A 23 5.87 2.08 0.44
N ASN A 24 5.50 3.36 0.37
CA ASN A 24 6.18 4.43 1.11
C ASN A 24 6.06 4.29 2.63
N ALA A 25 4.94 3.77 3.15
CA ALA A 25 4.78 3.54 4.58
C ALA A 25 5.66 2.40 5.07
N ILE A 26 5.73 1.30 4.30
CA ILE A 26 6.60 0.15 4.57
C ILE A 26 8.07 0.57 4.50
N TYR A 27 8.45 1.29 3.44
CA TYR A 27 9.83 1.76 3.28
C TYR A 27 10.26 2.69 4.43
N LYS A 28 9.36 3.52 4.97
CA LYS A 28 9.67 4.32 6.18
C LYS A 28 9.93 3.45 7.40
N ALA A 29 9.23 2.32 7.55
CA ALA A 29 9.49 1.38 8.64
C ALA A 29 10.85 0.70 8.46
N PHE A 30 11.16 0.23 7.26
CA PHE A 30 12.47 -0.27 6.84
C PHE A 30 13.61 0.69 7.16
N LYS A 31 13.49 1.96 6.76
CA LYS A 31 14.48 2.99 7.08
C LYS A 31 14.65 3.24 8.57
N ALA A 32 13.61 3.02 9.39
CA ALA A 32 13.69 3.22 10.83
C ALA A 32 14.49 2.10 11.54
N VAL A 33 14.62 0.94 10.92
CA VAL A 33 15.37 -0.22 11.45
C VAL A 33 16.65 -0.51 10.65
N GLU A 34 16.96 0.31 9.64
CA GLU A 34 18.09 0.13 8.72
C GLU A 34 18.08 -1.21 7.96
N GLU A 35 16.89 -1.75 7.70
CA GLU A 35 16.70 -2.98 6.94
C GLU A 35 15.85 -2.74 5.70
N GLY A 36 16.12 -3.45 4.62
CA GLY A 36 15.29 -3.46 3.41
C GLY A 36 15.41 -2.22 2.52
N GLU A 37 15.06 -2.41 1.24
CA GLU A 37 15.11 -1.38 0.20
C GLU A 37 13.70 -1.02 -0.29
N TYR A 38 13.60 0.07 -1.05
CA TYR A 38 12.31 0.50 -1.61
C TYR A 38 11.67 -0.56 -2.53
N LYS A 39 12.49 -1.38 -3.19
CA LYS A 39 12.04 -2.50 -4.01
C LYS A 39 11.31 -3.56 -3.17
N ASP A 40 11.84 -3.91 -2.01
CA ASP A 40 11.20 -4.88 -1.11
C ASP A 40 9.85 -4.34 -0.60
N ALA A 41 9.80 -3.03 -0.32
CA ALA A 41 8.57 -2.37 0.09
C ALA A 41 7.50 -2.33 -1.02
N LEU A 42 7.92 -2.25 -2.29
CA LEU A 42 7.01 -2.35 -3.44
C LEU A 42 6.45 -3.76 -3.59
N GLU A 43 7.30 -4.79 -3.44
CA GLU A 43 6.88 -6.20 -3.53
C GLU A 43 5.81 -6.51 -2.46
N ILE A 44 6.02 -6.10 -1.21
CA ILE A 44 5.02 -6.26 -0.14
C ILE A 44 3.74 -5.47 -0.45
N ALA A 45 3.85 -4.27 -1.02
CA ALA A 45 2.67 -3.48 -1.40
C ALA A 45 1.88 -4.12 -2.55
N ASP A 46 2.54 -4.88 -3.44
CA ASP A 46 1.88 -5.68 -4.47
C ASP A 46 1.09 -6.83 -3.85
N GLU A 47 1.65 -7.56 -2.88
CA GLU A 47 0.93 -8.62 -2.16
C GLU A 47 -0.33 -8.10 -1.45
N VAL A 48 -0.24 -6.93 -0.80
CA VAL A 48 -1.41 -6.27 -0.19
C VAL A 48 -2.45 -5.89 -1.24
N THR A 49 -2.01 -5.39 -2.39
CA THR A 49 -2.92 -5.01 -3.49
C THR A 49 -3.65 -6.24 -4.03
N GLU A 50 -2.95 -7.35 -4.24
CA GLU A 50 -3.54 -8.61 -4.68
C GLU A 50 -4.55 -9.15 -3.66
N TYR A 51 -4.23 -9.10 -2.36
CA TYR A 51 -5.13 -9.53 -1.31
C TYR A 51 -6.43 -8.71 -1.31
N VAL A 52 -6.34 -7.39 -1.45
CA VAL A 52 -7.52 -6.49 -1.46
C VAL A 52 -8.29 -6.54 -2.78
N GLU A 53 -7.64 -6.83 -3.92
CA GLU A 53 -8.31 -7.02 -5.21
C GLU A 53 -9.12 -8.34 -5.25
N ASN A 54 -8.75 -9.36 -4.45
CA ASN A 54 -9.31 -10.71 -4.52
C ASN A 54 -10.21 -11.11 -3.34
N ASN A 55 -10.39 -10.27 -2.32
CA ASN A 55 -11.26 -10.52 -1.15
C ASN A 55 -12.29 -9.40 -0.96
#